data_AF-A0A0A1YVW0-F1
#
_entry.id   AF-A0A0A1YVW0-F1
#
_cell.length_a   1.000
_cell.length_b   1.000
_cell.length_c   1.000
_cell.angle_alpha   90.00
_cell.angle_beta   90.00
_cell.angle_gamma   90.00
#
_symmetry.space_group_name_H-M   'P 1'
#
loop_
_entity.id
_entity.type
_entity.pdbx_description
1 polymer ?
#
loop_
_entity_poly.entity_id
_entity_poly.type
_entity_poly.pdbx_seq_one_letter_code
_entity_poly.pdbx_strand_id
1 'polypeptide(L)'
;MGRFLPHPDDVAVELIQRPSPAIPRQRLHTVGLGGIACHWPRAWREGTAVDLLIPSLGASARYPGYVAWCRKVENGYRVGVAFTDEHALFGARMGEQACRIERYCRQHEDAEPTPQQLEALAREWVSRHASEFSHEAFVAPALD
;
A
#
# COMPACT_ATOMS: atom_id res chain seq x y z
N MET A 1 -3.72 10.72 -12.87
CA MET A 1 -3.46 10.13 -11.54
C MET A 1 -2.63 8.87 -11.69
N GLY A 2 -1.60 8.69 -10.86
CA GLY A 2 -0.65 7.56 -10.96
C GLY A 2 -1.24 6.20 -10.59
N ARG A 3 -0.41 5.14 -10.66
CA ARG A 3 -0.78 3.75 -10.38
C ARG A 3 -0.95 3.49 -8.88
N PHE A 4 -1.90 2.63 -8.52
CA PHE A 4 -2.13 2.16 -7.14
C PHE A 4 -1.64 0.72 -6.99
N LEU A 5 -0.76 0.45 -6.03
CA LEU A 5 -0.32 -0.90 -5.69
C LEU A 5 -1.33 -1.55 -4.72
N PRO A 6 -1.72 -2.81 -4.92
CA PRO A 6 -2.61 -3.49 -4.00
C PRO A 6 -1.88 -3.87 -2.71
N HIS A 7 -2.44 -3.48 -1.57
CA HIS A 7 -2.03 -3.97 -0.26
C HIS A 7 -2.64 -5.35 0.01
N PRO A 8 -1.87 -6.32 0.51
CA PRO A 8 -2.40 -7.65 0.85
C PRO A 8 -3.48 -7.59 1.93
N ASP A 9 -4.60 -8.26 1.72
CA ASP A 9 -5.74 -8.26 2.68
C ASP A 9 -5.43 -9.03 3.98
N ASP A 10 -4.38 -9.85 3.99
CA ASP A 10 -3.88 -10.61 5.14
C ASP A 10 -2.78 -9.86 5.93
N VAL A 11 -2.41 -8.65 5.51
CA VAL A 11 -1.48 -7.76 6.22
C VAL A 11 -2.26 -6.62 6.84
N ALA A 12 -1.96 -6.31 8.10
CA ALA A 12 -2.60 -5.22 8.80
C ALA A 12 -2.16 -3.87 8.20
N VAL A 13 -3.14 -3.02 7.93
CA VAL A 13 -2.97 -1.63 7.54
C VAL A 13 -3.89 -0.78 8.39
N GLU A 14 -3.46 0.44 8.69
CA GLU A 14 -4.26 1.43 9.41
C GLU A 14 -4.37 2.72 8.59
N LEU A 15 -5.59 3.26 8.51
CA LEU A 15 -5.87 4.57 7.95
C LEU A 15 -6.22 5.53 9.09
N ILE A 16 -5.34 6.48 9.35
CA ILE A 16 -5.50 7.46 10.42
C ILE A 16 -5.82 8.81 9.80
N GLN A 17 -6.98 9.38 10.11
CA GLN A 17 -7.32 10.71 9.59
C GLN A 17 -6.34 11.76 10.14
N ARG A 18 -5.77 12.56 9.24
CA ARG A 18 -4.91 13.69 9.61
C ARG A 18 -5.74 14.96 9.82
N PRO A 19 -5.30 15.86 10.73
CA PRO A 19 -5.89 17.19 10.89
C PRO A 19 -5.41 18.12 9.76
N SER A 20 -5.61 17.72 8.51
CA SER A 20 -5.26 18.50 7.32
C SER A 20 -6.50 18.71 6.46
N PRO A 21 -6.62 19.84 5.74
CA PRO A 21 -7.76 20.11 4.89
C PRO A 21 -7.94 18.99 3.86
N ALA A 22 -9.19 18.57 3.66
CA ALA A 22 -9.52 17.73 2.53
C ALA A 22 -9.25 18.48 1.22
N ILE A 23 -8.85 17.76 0.18
CA ILE A 23 -8.61 18.36 -1.14
C ILE A 23 -9.65 17.86 -2.17
N PRO A 24 -10.08 18.71 -3.11
CA PRO A 24 -11.00 18.27 -4.16
C PRO A 24 -10.38 17.21 -5.05
N ARG A 25 -11.22 16.31 -5.58
CA ARG A 25 -10.83 15.25 -6.53
C ARG A 25 -10.03 15.80 -7.71
N GLN A 26 -10.41 16.96 -8.28
CA GLN A 26 -9.66 17.54 -9.41
C GLN A 26 -8.21 17.86 -9.04
N ARG A 27 -7.98 18.42 -7.83
CA ARG A 27 -6.63 18.71 -7.37
C ARG A 27 -5.82 17.43 -7.24
N LEU A 28 -6.41 16.39 -6.66
CA LEU A 28 -5.76 15.11 -6.46
C LEU A 28 -5.38 14.41 -7.79
N HIS A 29 -6.19 14.58 -8.85
CA HIS A 29 -5.84 14.08 -10.19
C HIS A 29 -4.58 14.71 -10.75
N THR A 30 -4.34 15.98 -10.42
CA THR A 30 -3.18 16.77 -10.89
C THR A 30 -1.93 16.52 -10.04
N VAL A 31 -2.07 16.42 -8.72
CA VAL A 31 -0.92 16.32 -7.80
C VAL A 31 -0.62 14.88 -7.34
N GLY A 32 -1.51 13.93 -7.61
CA GLY A 32 -1.37 12.54 -7.17
C GLY A 32 -0.37 11.77 -8.03
N LEU A 33 0.69 11.27 -7.39
CA LEU A 33 1.83 10.59 -8.02
C LEU A 33 1.62 9.06 -8.16
N GLY A 34 0.55 8.54 -7.56
CA GLY A 34 0.28 7.12 -7.39
C GLY A 34 -0.18 6.83 -5.97
N GLY A 35 -0.35 5.57 -5.62
CA GLY A 35 -0.93 5.23 -4.33
C GLY A 35 -0.83 3.77 -3.91
N ILE A 36 -1.40 3.47 -2.74
CA ILE A 36 -1.68 2.12 -2.27
C ILE A 36 -3.19 1.92 -2.24
N ALA A 37 -3.67 0.73 -2.56
CA ALA A 37 -5.06 0.33 -2.47
C ALA A 37 -5.23 -0.77 -1.42
N CYS A 38 -5.93 -0.49 -0.33
CA CYS A 38 -6.11 -1.43 0.76
C CYS A 38 -7.59 -1.73 1.04
N HIS A 39 -7.85 -2.85 1.72
CA HIS A 39 -9.17 -3.12 2.28
C HIS A 39 -9.41 -2.26 3.53
N TRP A 40 -10.65 -1.83 3.73
CA TRP A 40 -11.08 -1.17 4.96
C TRP A 40 -12.53 -1.54 5.30
N PRO A 41 -12.89 -1.71 6.58
CA PRO A 41 -14.24 -2.09 6.98
C PRO A 41 -15.29 -0.98 6.77
N ARG A 42 -14.86 0.29 6.65
CA ARG A 42 -15.75 1.47 6.58
C ARG A 42 -15.48 2.34 5.35
N ALA A 43 -16.47 3.12 4.96
CA ALA A 43 -16.31 4.06 3.86
C ALA A 43 -15.41 5.23 4.27
N TRP A 44 -14.61 5.73 3.33
CA TRP A 44 -13.87 6.98 3.46
C TRP A 44 -14.34 7.99 2.41
N ARG A 45 -14.38 9.26 2.79
CA ARG A 45 -14.67 10.35 1.85
C ARG A 45 -13.45 10.62 0.98
N GLU A 46 -13.66 10.75 -0.33
CA GLU A 46 -12.61 11.19 -1.26
C GLU A 46 -12.06 12.57 -0.86
N GLY A 47 -10.77 12.75 -1.03
CA GLY A 47 -10.05 13.95 -0.64
C GLY A 47 -9.66 14.02 0.83
N THR A 48 -10.12 13.10 1.69
CA THR A 48 -9.74 13.10 3.11
C THR A 48 -8.24 12.85 3.27
N ALA A 49 -7.57 13.70 4.03
CA ALA A 49 -6.17 13.52 4.39
C ALA A 49 -6.02 12.40 5.41
N VAL A 50 -5.16 11.42 5.10
CA VAL A 50 -4.91 10.26 5.95
C VAL A 50 -3.41 10.00 6.06
N ASP A 51 -3.03 9.26 7.09
CA ASP A 51 -1.79 8.49 7.13
C ASP A 51 -2.13 7.03 6.89
N LEU A 52 -1.41 6.41 5.96
CA LEU A 52 -1.40 4.96 5.78
C LEU A 52 -0.26 4.39 6.60
N LEU A 53 -0.57 3.55 7.59
CA LEU A 53 0.40 2.90 8.47
C LEU A 53 0.39 1.39 8.23
N ILE A 54 1.56 0.78 8.14
CA ILE A 54 1.73 -0.69 8.05
C ILE A 54 2.43 -1.16 9.34
N PRO A 55 1.69 -1.61 10.37
CA PRO A 55 2.26 -1.89 11.70
C PRO A 55 3.34 -2.98 11.71
N SER A 56 3.26 -3.98 10.84
CA SER A 56 4.26 -5.05 10.76
C SER A 56 5.65 -4.54 10.37
N LEU A 57 5.72 -3.40 9.68
CA LEU A 57 6.97 -2.74 9.27
C LEU A 57 7.46 -1.69 10.29
N GLY A 58 6.78 -1.59 11.44
CA GLY A 58 7.11 -0.66 12.53
C GLY A 58 6.39 0.69 12.41
N ALA A 59 6.44 1.46 13.51
CA ALA A 59 5.70 2.72 13.65
C ALA A 59 6.12 3.83 12.66
N SER A 60 7.30 3.70 12.04
CA SER A 60 7.82 4.63 11.04
C SER A 60 7.31 4.34 9.62
N ALA A 61 6.69 3.18 9.37
CA ALA A 61 6.07 2.84 8.08
C ALA A 61 4.72 3.54 7.92
N ARG A 62 4.76 4.87 8.03
CA ARG A 62 3.63 5.80 8.03
C ARG A 62 3.77 6.77 6.87
N TYR A 63 2.80 6.77 5.98
CA TYR A 63 2.88 7.48 4.71
C TYR A 63 1.70 8.46 4.57
N PRO A 64 1.94 9.78 4.59
CA PRO A 64 0.89 10.78 4.47
C PRO A 64 0.33 10.83 3.05
N GLY A 65 -0.98 10.72 2.92
CA GLY A 65 -1.68 10.75 1.64
C GLY A 65 -3.09 11.31 1.73
N TYR A 66 -3.86 11.08 0.67
CA TYR A 66 -5.26 11.46 0.55
C TYR A 66 -6.06 10.31 -0.05
N VAL A 67 -7.30 10.13 0.43
CA VAL A 67 -8.22 9.15 -0.15
C VAL A 67 -8.58 9.58 -1.58
N ALA A 68 -8.15 8.80 -2.57
CA ALA A 68 -8.40 9.07 -3.98
C ALA A 68 -9.72 8.52 -4.49
N TRP A 69 -10.13 7.40 -3.93
CA TRP A 69 -11.38 6.72 -4.23
C TRP A 69 -11.70 5.73 -3.10
N CYS A 70 -12.98 5.45 -2.89
CA CYS A 70 -13.45 4.46 -1.95
C CYS A 70 -14.60 3.69 -2.58
N ARG A 71 -14.45 2.39 -2.74
CA ARG A 71 -15.39 1.54 -3.48
C ARG A 71 -15.92 0.44 -2.58
N LYS A 72 -17.24 0.26 -2.55
CA LYS A 72 -17.87 -0.84 -1.83
C LYS A 72 -17.44 -2.17 -2.47
N VAL A 73 -17.04 -3.12 -1.63
CA VAL A 73 -16.81 -4.52 -2.00
C VAL A 73 -17.63 -5.41 -1.07
N GLU A 74 -17.69 -6.72 -1.37
CA GLU A 74 -18.49 -7.70 -0.62
C GLU A 74 -18.33 -7.53 0.90
N ASN A 75 -17.09 -7.54 1.38
CA ASN A 75 -16.77 -7.50 2.82
C ASN A 75 -16.17 -6.17 3.30
N GLY A 76 -16.62 -5.03 2.78
CA GLY A 76 -16.14 -3.72 3.24
C GLY A 76 -15.96 -2.75 2.10
N TYR A 77 -14.81 -2.10 2.05
CA TYR A 77 -14.43 -1.13 1.03
C TYR A 77 -12.99 -1.37 0.56
N ARG A 78 -12.75 -1.14 -0.73
CA ARG A 78 -11.40 -0.93 -1.25
C ARG A 78 -11.14 0.57 -1.28
N VAL A 79 -10.08 1.01 -0.61
CA VAL A 79 -9.71 2.43 -0.46
C VAL A 79 -8.38 2.65 -1.16
N GLY A 80 -8.35 3.57 -2.12
CA GLY A 80 -7.11 4.02 -2.73
C GLY A 80 -6.59 5.26 -2.02
N VAL A 81 -5.40 5.19 -1.45
CA VAL A 81 -4.69 6.33 -0.87
C VAL A 81 -3.66 6.82 -1.87
N ALA A 82 -3.83 8.03 -2.39
CA ALA A 82 -2.86 8.68 -3.27
C ALA A 82 -1.86 9.51 -2.47
N PHE A 83 -0.61 9.47 -2.90
CA PHE A 83 0.48 10.27 -2.34
C PHE A 83 0.78 11.47 -3.25
N THR A 84 1.05 12.60 -2.62
CA THR A 84 1.38 13.87 -3.28
C THR A 84 2.82 14.29 -3.05
N ASP A 85 3.58 13.42 -2.37
CA ASP A 85 4.98 13.60 -1.99
C ASP A 85 5.76 12.36 -2.45
N GLU A 86 6.93 12.58 -3.06
CA GLU A 86 7.73 11.50 -3.64
C GLU A 86 8.31 10.58 -2.57
N HIS A 87 8.68 11.11 -1.40
CA HIS A 87 9.18 10.31 -0.29
C HIS A 87 8.10 9.38 0.26
N ALA A 88 6.87 9.88 0.44
CA ALA A 88 5.73 9.08 0.86
C ALA A 88 5.40 8.00 -0.16
N LEU A 89 5.38 8.32 -1.46
CA LEU A 89 5.15 7.34 -2.52
C LEU A 89 6.24 6.26 -2.54
N PHE A 90 7.51 6.67 -2.53
CA PHE A 90 8.64 5.76 -2.55
C PHE A 90 8.63 4.84 -1.33
N GLY A 91 8.46 5.41 -0.13
CA GLY A 91 8.38 4.66 1.12
C GLY A 91 7.24 3.66 1.12
N ALA A 92 6.04 4.06 0.68
CA ALA A 92 4.89 3.17 0.59
C ALA A 92 5.14 2.01 -0.40
N ARG A 93 5.75 2.29 -1.56
CA ARG A 93 6.12 1.23 -2.52
C ARG A 93 7.11 0.25 -1.92
N MET A 94 8.13 0.72 -1.22
CA MET A 94 9.09 -0.15 -0.53
C MET A 94 8.41 -0.98 0.56
N GLY A 95 7.47 -0.38 1.30
CA GLY A 95 6.67 -1.09 2.30
C GLY A 95 5.85 -2.23 1.70
N GLU A 96 5.20 -2.01 0.55
CA GLU A 96 4.47 -3.08 -0.14
C GLU A 96 5.39 -4.22 -0.60
N GLN A 97 6.60 -3.91 -1.06
CA GLN A 97 7.56 -4.97 -1.41
C GLN A 97 8.00 -5.76 -0.16
N ALA A 98 8.23 -5.10 0.97
CA ALA A 98 8.53 -5.78 2.23
C ALA A 98 7.39 -6.71 2.65
N CYS A 99 6.13 -6.27 2.54
CA CYS A 99 4.96 -7.10 2.83
C CYS A 99 4.90 -8.35 1.94
N ARG A 100 5.23 -8.22 0.65
CA ARG A 100 5.27 -9.35 -0.30
C ARG A 100 6.39 -10.34 0.03
N ILE A 101 7.58 -9.85 0.38
CA ILE A 101 8.70 -10.69 0.84
C ILE A 101 8.30 -11.48 2.07
N GLU A 102 7.78 -10.81 3.10
CA GLU A 102 7.39 -11.46 4.35
C GLU A 102 6.34 -12.54 4.10
N ARG A 103 5.35 -12.26 3.25
CA ARG A 103 4.33 -13.24 2.88
C ARG A 103 4.92 -14.42 2.11
N TYR A 104 5.83 -14.17 1.17
CA TYR A 104 6.52 -15.24 0.44
C TYR A 104 7.33 -16.15 1.38
N CYS A 105 8.03 -15.56 2.35
CA CYS A 105 8.79 -16.34 3.33
C CYS A 105 7.87 -17.20 4.21
N ARG A 106 6.75 -16.64 4.72
CA ARG A 106 5.76 -17.39 5.51
C ARG A 106 5.09 -18.53 4.74
N GLN A 107 4.99 -18.42 3.42
CA GLN A 107 4.38 -19.46 2.58
C GLN A 107 5.33 -20.62 2.28
N HIS A 108 6.64 -20.44 2.44
CA HIS A 108 7.65 -21.45 2.11
C HIS A 108 8.22 -22.19 3.33
N GLU A 109 7.87 -21.77 4.55
CA GLU A 109 8.28 -22.47 5.77
C GLU A 109 7.06 -22.85 6.61
N ASP A 110 6.91 -24.14 6.88
CA ASP A 110 5.80 -24.70 7.68
C ASP A 110 5.90 -24.36 9.18
N ALA A 111 7.05 -23.82 9.61
CA ALA A 111 7.34 -23.40 10.98
C ALA A 111 7.97 -22.00 10.98
N GLU A 112 7.98 -21.32 12.14
CA GLU A 112 8.59 -19.99 12.27
C GLU A 112 10.06 -20.00 11.78
N PRO A 113 10.39 -19.24 10.72
CA PRO A 113 11.73 -19.17 10.16
C PRO A 113 12.78 -18.75 11.18
N THR A 114 13.96 -19.38 11.15
CA THR A 114 15.13 -18.73 11.77
C THR A 114 15.48 -17.45 10.98
N PRO A 115 16.11 -16.44 11.61
CA PRO A 115 16.52 -15.23 10.90
C PRO A 115 17.39 -15.48 9.65
N GLN A 116 18.23 -16.52 9.68
CA GLN A 116 19.07 -16.92 8.56
C GLN A 116 18.26 -17.50 7.40
N GLN A 117 17.22 -18.29 7.69
CA GLN A 117 16.29 -18.81 6.68
C GLN A 117 15.48 -17.67 6.05
N LEU A 118 14.99 -16.75 6.88
CA LEU A 118 14.27 -15.56 6.42
C LEU A 118 15.15 -14.71 5.48
N GLU A 119 16.41 -14.50 5.83
CA GLU A 119 17.36 -13.76 4.99
C GLU A 119 17.65 -14.50 3.66
N ALA A 120 17.80 -15.82 3.69
CA ALA A 120 18.02 -16.62 2.48
C ALA A 120 16.81 -16.54 1.52
N LEU A 121 15.59 -16.70 2.05
CA LEU A 121 14.35 -16.59 1.27
C LEU A 121 14.12 -15.17 0.74
N ALA A 122 14.42 -14.13 1.54
CA ALA A 122 14.34 -12.75 1.07
C ALA A 122 15.32 -12.48 -0.08
N ARG A 123 16.55 -13.00 0.00
CA ARG A 123 17.55 -12.89 -1.09
C ARG A 123 17.10 -13.65 -2.34
N GLU A 124 16.54 -14.84 -2.19
CA GLU A 124 15.96 -15.60 -3.31
C GLU A 124 14.83 -14.82 -3.99
N TRP A 125 13.92 -14.26 -3.19
CA TRP A 125 12.80 -13.48 -3.70
C TRP A 125 13.26 -12.24 -4.45
N VAL A 126 14.20 -11.47 -3.87
CA VAL A 126 14.81 -10.31 -4.53
C VAL A 126 15.48 -10.73 -5.83
N SER A 127 16.26 -11.81 -5.85
CA SER A 127 16.92 -12.30 -7.07
C SER A 127 15.91 -12.60 -8.20
N ARG A 128 14.75 -13.18 -7.85
CA ARG A 128 13.71 -13.56 -8.81
C ARG A 128 12.84 -12.39 -9.28
N HIS A 129 12.56 -11.43 -8.41
CA HIS A 129 11.56 -10.38 -8.66
C HIS A 129 12.16 -8.97 -8.74
N ALA A 130 13.50 -8.82 -8.66
CA ALA A 130 14.13 -7.50 -8.66
C ALA A 130 13.87 -6.67 -9.91
N SER A 131 13.79 -7.32 -11.07
CA SER A 131 13.42 -6.69 -12.33
C SER A 131 11.97 -6.18 -12.33
N GLU A 132 11.09 -6.84 -11.58
CA GLU A 132 9.66 -6.54 -11.45
C GLU A 132 9.38 -5.37 -10.50
N PHE A 133 10.31 -5.04 -9.60
CA PHE A 133 10.26 -3.80 -8.80
C PHE A 133 10.16 -2.54 -9.66
N SER A 134 10.66 -2.61 -10.90
CA SER A 134 10.59 -1.51 -11.86
C SER A 134 9.26 -1.48 -12.63
N HIS A 135 8.43 -2.55 -12.57
CA HIS A 135 7.35 -2.78 -13.54
C HIS A 135 5.96 -3.16 -12.99
N GLU A 136 5.79 -3.70 -11.78
CA GLU A 136 4.47 -4.18 -11.32
C GLU A 136 3.50 -3.07 -10.83
N ALA A 137 2.17 -3.19 -10.90
CA ALA A 137 1.15 -3.67 -11.88
C ALA A 137 -0.21 -3.51 -11.17
N PHE A 138 -0.87 -2.37 -11.39
CA PHE A 138 -2.26 -2.24 -11.88
C PHE A 138 -3.38 -2.70 -10.92
N VAL A 139 -3.97 -1.72 -10.23
CA VAL A 139 -5.44 -1.61 -10.16
C VAL A 139 -5.82 -0.43 -11.05
N ALA A 140 -6.33 -0.70 -12.25
CA ALA A 140 -6.98 0.34 -13.04
C ALA A 140 -8.27 0.73 -12.30
N PRO A 141 -8.57 2.03 -12.13
CA PRO A 141 -9.93 2.39 -11.79
C PRO A 141 -10.79 1.90 -12.97
N ALA A 142 -11.67 0.92 -12.72
CA ALA A 142 -12.79 0.68 -13.65
C ALA A 142 -13.43 2.03 -13.91
N LEU A 143 -13.40 2.43 -15.18
CA LEU A 143 -14.10 3.60 -15.69
C LEU A 143 -15.58 3.21 -15.64
N ASP A 144 -16.30 3.83 -14.72
CA ASP A 144 -17.75 4.02 -14.87
C ASP A 144 -17.97 5.41 -15.47
#